data_AF-A0A977KXF0-F1
#
_entry.id   AF-A0A977KXF0-F1
#
_cell.length_a   1.000
_cell.length_b   1.000
_cell.length_c   1.000
_cell.angle_alpha   90.00
_cell.angle_beta   90.00
_cell.angle_gamma   90.00
#
_symmetry.space_group_name_H-M   'P 1'
#
loop_
_entity.id
_entity.type
_entity.pdbx_description
1 polymer ?
#
loop_
_entity_poly.entity_id
_entity_poly.type
_entity_poly.pdbx_seq_one_letter_code
_entity_poly.pdbx_strand_id
1 'polypeptide(L)'
;MEISQKQARKLKVSPKIVLSPGLEKCCLRASAKTSYQQAEEDIEELMGIKVGHSSLHRLVERTELPLAQAQSESAGVSIDGGKICLRGEEKGV
;
A
#
# COMPACT_ATOMS: atom_id res chain seq x y z
N MET A 1 21.99 5.62 7.11
CA MET A 1 22.54 5.09 5.84
C MET A 1 22.51 6.22 4.84
N GLU A 2 23.66 6.70 4.38
CA GLU A 2 23.73 7.77 3.37
C GLU A 2 24.05 7.16 2.01
N ILE A 3 23.26 7.51 0.99
CA ILE A 3 23.48 7.05 -0.39
C ILE A 3 24.00 8.21 -1.24
N SER A 4 24.98 7.94 -2.11
CA SER A 4 25.48 8.96 -3.04
C SER A 4 24.43 9.31 -4.09
N GLN A 5 24.50 10.50 -4.67
CA GLN A 5 23.60 10.91 -5.77
C GLN A 5 23.65 9.93 -6.96
N LYS A 6 24.81 9.34 -7.25
CA LYS A 6 24.94 8.32 -8.32
C LYS A 6 24.14 7.06 -7.99
N GLN A 7 24.20 6.60 -6.73
CA GLN A 7 23.41 5.44 -6.27
C GLN A 7 21.92 5.75 -6.25
N ALA A 8 21.51 6.93 -5.78
CA ALA A 8 20.11 7.36 -5.78
C ALA A 8 19.51 7.36 -7.21
N ARG A 9 20.27 7.89 -8.19
CA ARG A 9 19.88 7.85 -9.61
C ARG A 9 19.75 6.43 -10.14
N LYS A 10 20.71 5.55 -9.82
CA LYS A 10 20.68 4.13 -10.24
C LYS A 10 19.48 3.39 -9.65
N LEU A 11 19.16 3.67 -8.39
CA LEU A 11 18.07 3.04 -7.65
C LEU A 11 16.70 3.72 -7.88
N LYS A 12 16.65 4.79 -8.68
CA LYS A 12 15.44 5.59 -8.94
C LYS A 12 14.75 6.07 -7.65
N VAL A 13 15.54 6.45 -6.64
CA VAL A 13 15.05 6.90 -5.34
C VAL A 13 14.92 8.41 -5.35
N SER A 14 13.71 8.94 -5.15
CA SER A 14 13.48 10.37 -4.96
C SER A 14 14.14 10.89 -3.66
N PRO A 15 14.37 12.20 -3.53
CA PRO A 15 14.89 12.76 -2.29
C PRO A 15 13.92 12.55 -1.12
N LYS A 16 14.47 12.40 0.10
CA LYS A 16 13.71 12.32 1.37
C LYS A 16 12.79 11.09 1.53
N ILE A 17 13.05 10.00 0.80
CA ILE A 17 12.34 8.73 1.01
C ILE A 17 13.11 7.87 2.02
N VAL A 18 12.39 7.33 3.00
CA VAL A 18 12.95 6.40 4.02
C VAL A 18 12.88 4.94 3.55
N LEU A 19 11.84 4.61 2.77
CA LEU A 19 11.62 3.26 2.24
C LEU A 19 12.23 3.14 0.85
N SER A 20 12.90 2.03 0.58
CA SER A 20 13.34 1.71 -0.78
C SER A 20 12.13 1.36 -1.66
N PRO A 21 12.18 1.57 -2.99
CA PRO A 21 11.06 1.23 -3.87
C PRO A 21 10.62 -0.25 -3.77
N GLY A 22 11.58 -1.15 -3.55
CA GLY A 22 11.28 -2.57 -3.32
C GLY A 22 10.52 -2.79 -2.01
N LEU A 23 10.96 -2.13 -0.94
CA LEU A 23 10.31 -2.19 0.36
C LEU A 23 8.90 -1.58 0.32
N GLU A 24 8.71 -0.44 -0.35
CA GLU A 24 7.37 0.16 -0.54
C GLU A 24 6.40 -0.82 -1.21
N LYS A 25 6.86 -1.51 -2.26
CA LYS A 25 6.05 -2.54 -2.93
C LYS A 25 5.69 -3.68 -1.99
N CYS A 26 6.63 -4.16 -1.19
CA CYS A 26 6.36 -5.20 -0.20
C CYS A 26 5.34 -4.72 0.85
N CYS A 27 5.49 -3.51 1.36
CA CYS A 27 4.56 -2.89 2.31
C CYS A 27 3.13 -2.82 1.73
N LEU A 28 2.97 -2.31 0.51
CA LEU A 28 1.68 -2.26 -0.17
C LEU A 28 1.05 -3.66 -0.33
N ARG A 29 1.88 -4.65 -0.67
CA ARG A 29 1.41 -6.04 -0.84
C ARG A 29 1.02 -6.70 0.48
N ALA A 30 1.68 -6.37 1.59
CA ALA A 30 1.30 -6.82 2.92
C ALA A 30 -0.04 -6.19 3.33
N SER A 31 -0.16 -4.86 3.20
CA SER A 31 -1.38 -4.12 3.52
C SER A 31 -2.61 -4.51 2.69
N ALA A 32 -2.41 -5.03 1.47
CA ALA A 32 -3.51 -5.53 0.63
C ALA A 32 -4.05 -6.90 1.07
N LYS A 33 -3.30 -7.65 1.89
CA LYS A 33 -3.67 -9.02 2.31
C LYS A 33 -4.29 -9.07 3.71
N THR A 34 -3.83 -8.19 4.60
CA THR A 34 -4.12 -8.24 6.04
C THR A 34 -4.41 -6.83 6.58
N SER A 35 -4.67 -6.71 7.89
CA SER A 35 -4.78 -5.40 8.55
C SER A 35 -3.43 -4.68 8.59
N TYR A 36 -3.43 -3.36 8.77
CA TYR A 36 -2.17 -2.60 8.88
C TYR A 36 -1.33 -3.01 10.08
N GLN A 37 -1.96 -3.42 11.19
CA GLN A 37 -1.28 -3.94 12.38
C GLN A 37 -0.61 -5.28 12.07
N GLN A 38 -1.32 -6.20 11.41
CA GLN A 38 -0.73 -7.48 11.02
C GLN A 38 0.40 -7.27 10.00
N ALA A 39 0.23 -6.35 9.05
CA ALA A 39 1.26 -6.02 8.09
C ALA A 39 2.52 -5.43 8.76
N GLU A 40 2.37 -4.64 9.83
CA GLU A 40 3.51 -4.16 10.64
C GLU A 40 4.29 -5.33 11.26
N GLU A 41 3.58 -6.27 11.90
CA GLU A 41 4.16 -7.48 12.49
C GLU A 41 4.84 -8.36 11.43
N ASP A 42 4.18 -8.60 10.29
CA ASP A 42 4.70 -9.43 9.20
C ASP A 42 6.00 -8.83 8.62
N ILE A 43 6.07 -7.51 8.46
CA ILE A 43 7.26 -6.84 7.92
C ILE A 43 8.43 -6.91 8.93
N GLU A 44 8.13 -6.74 10.22
CA GLU A 44 9.14 -6.86 11.28
C GLU A 44 9.68 -8.30 11.36
N GLU A 45 8.81 -9.31 11.35
CA GLU A 45 9.21 -10.72 11.44
C GLU A 45 9.97 -11.19 10.19
N LEU A 46 9.49 -10.86 8.99
CA LEU A 46 10.07 -11.36 7.75
C LEU A 46 11.35 -10.63 7.35
N MET A 47 11.47 -9.35 7.68
CA MET A 47 12.57 -8.50 7.17
C MET A 47 13.41 -7.85 8.28
N GLY A 48 13.03 -7.96 9.55
CA GLY A 48 13.75 -7.35 10.66
C GLY A 48 13.68 -5.82 10.67
N ILE A 49 12.69 -5.23 9.98
CA ILE A 49 12.53 -3.78 9.83
C ILE A 49 11.16 -3.39 10.37
N LYS A 50 11.11 -2.35 11.21
CA LYS A 50 9.86 -1.82 11.72
C LYS A 50 9.25 -0.77 10.79
N VAL A 51 8.03 -1.03 10.31
CA VAL A 51 7.22 -0.06 9.56
C VAL A 51 5.85 0.04 10.22
N GLY A 52 5.61 1.11 10.97
CA GLY A 52 4.39 1.26 11.76
C GLY A 52 3.11 1.24 10.92
N HIS A 53 2.03 0.65 11.44
CA HIS A 53 0.71 0.55 10.78
C HIS A 53 0.18 1.90 10.27
N SER A 54 0.43 2.99 11.00
CA SER A 54 0.04 4.35 10.57
C SER A 54 0.84 4.82 9.35
N SER A 55 2.09 4.38 9.22
CA SER A 55 2.94 4.66 8.05
C SER A 55 2.53 3.80 6.85
N LEU A 56 2.12 2.55 7.09
CA LEU A 56 1.51 1.70 6.07
C LEU A 56 0.20 2.30 5.54
N HIS A 57 -0.67 2.76 6.43
CA HIS A 57 -1.91 3.45 6.05
C HIS A 57 -1.64 4.67 5.17
N ARG A 58 -0.75 5.57 5.61
CA ARG A 58 -0.34 6.76 4.83
C ARG A 58 0.35 6.40 3.51
N LEU A 59 1.02 5.26 3.43
CA LEU A 59 1.63 4.76 2.19
C LEU A 59 0.55 4.31 1.21
N VAL A 60 -0.46 3.57 1.68
CA VAL A 60 -1.59 3.14 0.85
C VAL A 60 -2.39 4.37 0.37
N GLU A 61 -2.76 5.29 1.26
CA GLU A 61 -3.54 6.48 0.91
C GLU A 61 -2.87 7.37 -0.15
N ARG A 62 -1.54 7.52 -0.12
CA ARG A 62 -0.81 8.34 -1.10
C ARG A 62 -0.47 7.61 -2.40
N THR A 63 -0.73 6.31 -2.47
CA THR A 63 -0.41 5.52 -3.66
C THR A 63 -1.49 5.72 -4.71
N GLU A 64 -1.12 6.29 -5.86
CA GLU A 64 -2.04 6.41 -7.00
C GLU A 64 -2.33 5.01 -7.57
N LEU A 65 -3.62 4.65 -7.57
CA LEU A 65 -4.12 3.44 -8.21
C LEU A 65 -4.87 3.86 -9.49
N PRO A 66 -4.28 3.66 -10.68
CA PRO A 66 -4.95 4.02 -11.91
C PRO A 66 -6.21 3.18 -12.09
N LEU A 67 -7.28 3.81 -12.56
CA LEU A 67 -8.51 3.11 -12.91
C LEU A 67 -8.21 2.12 -14.05
N ALA A 68 -8.61 0.87 -13.85
CA ALA A 68 -8.52 -0.13 -14.91
C ALA A 68 -9.48 0.25 -16.04
N GLN A 69 -8.96 0.39 -17.25
CA GLN A 69 -9.78 0.54 -18.46
C GLN A 69 -10.08 -0.84 -19.02
N ALA A 70 -11.35 -1.07 -19.36
CA ALA A 70 -11.75 -2.27 -20.09
C ALA A 70 -11.11 -2.24 -21.48
N GLN A 71 -10.38 -3.31 -21.82
CA GLN A 71 -9.71 -3.42 -23.12
C GLN A 71 -10.65 -3.91 -24.23
N SER A 72 -11.83 -4.42 -23.86
CA SER A 72 -12.79 -5.01 -24.79
C SER A 72 -14.20 -4.90 -24.21
N GLU A 73 -15.20 -4.87 -25.09
CA GLU A 73 -16.60 -4.89 -24.69
C GLU A 73 -16.97 -6.26 -24.09
N SER A 74 -17.75 -6.24 -23.00
CA SER A 74 -18.30 -7.45 -22.40
C SER A 74 -19.79 -7.51 -22.65
N ALA A 75 -20.30 -8.68 -23.06
CA ALA A 75 -21.74 -8.91 -23.25
C ALA A 75 -22.54 -8.93 -21.94
N GLY A 76 -21.86 -9.01 -20.78
CA GLY A 76 -22.50 -8.98 -19.47
C GLY A 76 -21.51 -8.58 -18.37
N VAL A 77 -22.02 -7.96 -17.31
CA VAL A 77 -21.24 -7.57 -16.13
C VAL A 77 -21.99 -8.07 -14.90
N SER A 78 -21.29 -8.78 -14.02
CA SER A 78 -21.77 -9.11 -12.68
C SER A 78 -20.95 -8.33 -11.66
N ILE A 79 -21.63 -7.67 -10.73
CA ILE A 79 -20.99 -6.97 -9.61
C ILE A 79 -21.29 -7.78 -8.36
N ASP A 80 -20.25 -8.30 -7.70
CA ASP A 80 -20.41 -8.91 -6.38
C ASP A 80 -20.34 -7.82 -5.30
N GLY A 81 -21.41 -7.69 -4.53
CA GLY A 81 -21.57 -6.69 -3.48
C GLY A 81 -20.99 -7.22 -2.17
N GLY A 82 -19.66 -7.36 -2.09
CA GLY A 82 -18.99 -7.70 -0.85
C GLY A 82 -19.46 -6.79 0.31
N LYS A 83 -19.78 -7.38 1.47
CA LYS A 83 -20.25 -6.61 2.62
C LYS A 83 -19.06 -6.02 3.38
N ILE A 84 -19.00 -4.68 3.45
CA ILE A 84 -17.98 -3.96 4.22
C ILE A 84 -18.69 -3.12 5.29
N CYS A 85 -18.23 -3.20 6.54
CA CYS A 85 -18.71 -2.34 7.62
C CYS A 85 -17.88 -1.06 7.65
N LEU A 86 -18.50 0.07 7.32
CA LEU A 86 -17.88 1.39 7.40
C LEU A 86 -18.44 2.14 8.60
N ARG A 87 -17.58 2.86 9.32
CA ARG A 87 -18.02 3.77 10.38
C ARG A 87 -18.31 5.14 9.72
N GLY A 88 -19.58 5.48 9.62
CA GLY A 88 -20.03 6.82 9.22
C GLY A 88 -20.10 7.80 10.40
N GLU A 89 -20.32 9.07 10.09
CA GLU A 89 -20.48 10.12 11.11
C GLU A 89 -21.80 9.99 11.90
N GLU A 90 -22.83 9.39 11.29
CA GLU A 90 -24.11 9.17 11.93
C GLU A 90 -24.06 7.95 12.86
N LYS A 91 -24.32 8.17 14.15
CA LYS A 91 -24.59 7.09 15.10
C LYS A 91 -25.96 6.52 14.80
N GLY A 92 -26.03 5.22 14.52
CA GLY A 92 -27.31 4.53 14.29
C GLY A 92 -28.31 4.80 15.40
N VAL A 93 -29.52 5.18 15.01
CA VAL A 93 -30.70 5.38 15.88
C VAL A 93 -31.12 4.05 16.51
#